data_AF-F3FDJ7-F1
#
_entry.id   AF-F3FDJ7-F1
#
_cell.length_a   1.000
_cell.length_b   1.000
_cell.length_c   1.000
_cell.angle_alpha   90.00
_cell.angle_beta   90.00
_cell.angle_gamma   90.00
#
_symmetry.space_group_name_H-M   'P 1'
#
loop_
_entity.id
_entity.type
_entity.pdbx_description
1 polymer ?
#
loop_
_entity_poly.entity_id
_entity_poly.type
_entity_poly.pdbx_seq_one_letter_code
_entity_poly.pdbx_strand_id
1 'polypeptide(L)'
;MLKQRIITALILLPIALCGFFLLTGMYFALFIGVVVVLGAWEWARLAGFAAQSMRIGYAAVVAVLLFLMYLLPGLEPWVLVAAVIWWSVATFLVLTYPDSSSHWASAACKLVIGLLILLPAWQGLVLIKQWPLGNWLILSVMV
;
A
#
# COMPACT_ATOMS: atom_id res chain seq x y z
N MET A 1 -27.59 7.42 0.12
CA MET A 1 -26.43 6.49 0.07
C MET A 1 -25.81 6.43 -1.33
N LEU A 2 -26.56 6.15 -2.41
CA LEU A 2 -26.01 6.16 -3.79
C LEU A 2 -25.49 7.53 -4.24
N LYS A 3 -26.25 8.62 -4.03
CA LYS A 3 -25.84 9.98 -4.41
C LYS A 3 -24.50 10.39 -3.80
N GLN A 4 -24.28 10.11 -2.52
CA GLN A 4 -23.01 10.41 -1.83
C GLN A 4 -21.85 9.60 -2.40
N ARG A 5 -22.04 8.29 -2.63
CA ARG A 5 -21.01 7.43 -3.25
C ARG A 5 -20.61 7.93 -4.65
N ILE A 6 -21.59 8.35 -5.46
CA ILE A 6 -21.35 8.91 -6.80
C ILE A 6 -20.54 10.20 -6.70
N ILE A 7 -20.93 11.12 -5.81
CA ILE A 7 -20.21 12.40 -5.63
C ILE A 7 -18.76 12.15 -5.19
N THR A 8 -18.53 11.28 -4.19
CA THR A 8 -17.18 10.98 -3.72
C THR A 8 -16.32 10.35 -4.82
N ALA A 9 -16.88 9.41 -5.60
CA ALA A 9 -16.17 8.81 -6.73
C ALA A 9 -15.84 9.84 -7.81
N LEU A 10 -16.80 10.72 -8.13
CA LEU A 10 -16.62 11.79 -9.13
C LEU A 10 -15.55 12.80 -8.73
N ILE A 11 -15.33 13.02 -7.43
CA ILE A 11 -14.27 13.92 -6.92
C ILE A 11 -12.93 13.18 -6.85
N LEU A 12 -12.90 11.95 -6.33
CA LEU A 12 -11.64 11.21 -6.15
C LEU A 12 -11.03 10.75 -7.47
N LEU A 13 -11.85 10.40 -8.46
CA LEU A 13 -11.38 9.94 -9.76
C LEU A 13 -10.49 10.98 -10.47
N PRO A 14 -10.90 12.24 -10.69
CA PRO A 14 -10.03 13.24 -11.29
C PRO A 14 -8.82 13.57 -10.43
N ILE A 15 -8.93 13.54 -9.09
CA ILE A 15 -7.76 13.72 -8.22
C ILE A 15 -6.73 12.60 -8.43
N ALA A 16 -7.18 11.35 -8.48
CA ALA A 16 -6.31 10.21 -8.73
C ALA A 16 -5.68 10.26 -10.12
N LEU A 17 -6.46 10.56 -11.17
CA LEU A 17 -5.95 10.74 -12.53
C LEU A 17 -4.93 11.88 -12.59
N CYS A 18 -5.22 13.02 -11.97
CA CYS A 18 -4.26 14.13 -11.92
C CYS A 18 -2.97 13.72 -11.21
N GLY A 19 -3.08 13.00 -10.09
CA GLY A 19 -1.93 12.43 -9.39
C GLY A 19 -1.09 11.51 -10.27
N PHE A 20 -1.74 10.63 -11.03
CA PHE A 20 -1.02 9.68 -11.89
C PHE A 20 -0.41 10.31 -13.14
N PHE A 21 -1.07 11.28 -13.78
CA PHE A 21 -0.62 11.83 -15.06
C PHE A 21 0.24 13.09 -14.92
N LEU A 22 -0.10 14.00 -14.00
CA LEU A 22 0.61 15.28 -13.87
C LEU A 22 1.84 15.19 -12.96
N LEU A 23 1.82 14.32 -11.94
CA LEU A 23 2.93 14.24 -11.00
C LEU A 23 4.03 13.31 -11.54
N THR A 24 5.28 13.69 -11.27
CA THR A 24 6.47 12.91 -11.60
C THR A 24 7.49 12.98 -10.47
N GLY A 25 8.45 12.05 -10.45
CA GLY A 25 9.53 12.02 -9.48
C GLY A 25 9.04 12.04 -8.02
N MET A 26 9.59 12.95 -7.23
CA MET A 26 9.29 13.09 -5.79
C MET A 26 7.82 13.39 -5.51
N TYR A 27 7.17 14.24 -6.32
CA TYR A 27 5.77 14.61 -6.07
C TYR A 27 4.82 13.43 -6.24
N PHE A 28 5.09 12.57 -7.21
CA PHE A 28 4.34 11.32 -7.40
C PHE A 28 4.54 10.37 -6.21
N ALA A 29 5.79 10.18 -5.79
CA ALA A 29 6.13 9.32 -4.66
C ALA A 29 5.45 9.80 -3.36
N LEU A 30 5.39 11.12 -3.12
CA LEU A 30 4.71 11.72 -1.98
C LEU A 30 3.19 11.53 -2.07
N PHE A 31 2.60 11.76 -3.25
CA PHE A 31 1.16 11.57 -3.48
C PHE A 31 0.71 10.13 -3.16
N ILE A 32 1.39 9.13 -3.73
CA ILE A 32 1.11 7.71 -3.44
C ILE A 32 1.42 7.39 -1.97
N GLY A 33 2.48 7.99 -1.42
CA GLY A 33 2.86 7.82 -0.02
C GLY A 33 1.75 8.24 0.94
N VAL A 34 1.10 9.38 0.70
CA VAL A 34 -0.04 9.85 1.51
C VAL A 34 -1.19 8.84 1.46
N VAL A 35 -1.53 8.33 0.28
CA VAL A 35 -2.59 7.32 0.12
C VAL A 35 -2.25 6.04 0.87
N VAL A 36 -1.00 5.56 0.79
CA VAL A 36 -0.54 4.34 1.46
C VAL A 36 -0.50 4.52 2.98
N VAL A 37 -0.12 5.70 3.49
CA VAL A 37 -0.14 6.02 4.93
C VAL A 37 -1.56 6.07 5.47
N LEU A 38 -2.51 6.63 4.71
CA LEU A 38 -3.94 6.54 5.07
C LEU A 38 -4.42 5.09 5.08
N GLY A 39 -3.99 4.29 4.10
CA GLY A 39 -4.22 2.85 4.08
C GLY A 39 -3.65 2.14 5.30
N ALA A 40 -2.46 2.51 5.77
CA ALA A 40 -1.87 1.98 6.99
C ALA A 40 -2.72 2.31 8.23
N TRP A 41 -3.22 3.55 8.34
CA TRP A 41 -4.08 3.96 9.45
C TRP A 41 -5.38 3.13 9.52
N GLU A 42 -6.02 2.87 8.38
CA GLU A 42 -7.19 1.96 8.30
C GLU A 42 -6.79 0.50 8.56
N TRP A 43 -5.62 0.07 8.09
CA TRP A 43 -5.13 -1.29 8.32
C TRP A 43 -4.93 -1.59 9.82
N ALA A 44 -4.43 -0.63 10.59
CA ALA A 44 -4.30 -0.77 12.04
C ALA A 44 -5.65 -1.02 12.73
N ARG A 45 -6.75 -0.43 12.22
CA ARG A 45 -8.10 -0.75 12.69
C ARG A 45 -8.49 -2.19 12.37
N LEU A 46 -8.22 -2.67 11.16
CA LEU A 46 -8.48 -4.06 10.74
C LEU A 46 -7.66 -5.08 11.54
N ALA A 47 -6.46 -4.70 11.99
CA ALA A 47 -5.62 -5.50 12.86
C ALA A 47 -6.17 -5.63 14.30
N GLY A 48 -7.20 -4.86 14.67
CA GLY A 48 -7.85 -4.91 15.98
C GLY A 48 -7.47 -3.76 16.92
N PHE A 49 -6.66 -2.79 16.48
CA PHE A 49 -6.31 -1.63 17.30
C PHE A 49 -7.44 -0.59 17.26
N ALA A 50 -8.17 -0.46 18.37
CA ALA A 50 -9.24 0.51 18.53
C ALA A 50 -8.72 1.94 18.81
N ALA A 51 -7.63 2.04 19.58
CA ALA A 51 -7.06 3.31 20.04
C ALA A 51 -6.46 4.12 18.89
N GLN A 52 -6.84 5.40 18.81
CA GLN A 52 -6.40 6.29 17.74
C GLN A 52 -4.88 6.53 17.76
N SER A 53 -4.26 6.57 18.94
CA SER A 53 -2.81 6.70 19.11
C SER A 53 -2.04 5.55 18.44
N MET A 54 -2.52 4.30 18.58
CA MET A 54 -1.89 3.13 17.98
C MET A 54 -1.99 3.15 16.44
N ARG A 55 -3.13 3.61 15.91
CA ARG A 55 -3.30 3.74 14.46
C ARG A 55 -2.42 4.81 13.85
N ILE A 56 -2.34 5.97 14.52
CA ILE A 56 -1.43 7.05 14.11
C ILE A 56 0.02 6.58 14.23
N GLY A 57 0.38 5.85 15.29
CA GLY A 57 1.70 5.26 15.47
C GLY A 57 2.08 4.33 14.33
N TYR A 58 1.19 3.41 13.94
CA TYR A 58 1.43 2.50 12.83
C TYR A 58 1.54 3.24 11.48
N ALA A 59 0.66 4.22 11.22
CA ALA A 59 0.74 5.05 10.02
C ALA A 59 2.05 5.87 9.96
N ALA A 60 2.52 6.39 11.10
CA ALA A 60 3.79 7.10 11.20
C ALA A 60 4.98 6.17 10.93
N VAL A 61 4.96 4.94 11.44
CA VAL A 61 5.98 3.92 11.13
C VAL A 61 6.01 3.65 9.63
N VAL A 62 4.86 3.45 8.98
CA VAL A 62 4.79 3.28 7.52
C VAL A 62 5.35 4.50 6.80
N ALA A 63 4.98 5.71 7.19
CA ALA A 63 5.49 6.94 6.58
C ALA A 63 7.03 7.04 6.66
N VAL A 64 7.61 6.73 7.83
CA VAL A 64 9.06 6.71 8.04
C VAL A 64 9.73 5.65 7.17
N LEU A 65 9.15 4.44 7.07
CA LEU A 65 9.70 3.38 6.22
C LEU A 65 9.66 3.76 4.74
N LEU A 66 8.56 4.34 4.25
CA LEU A 66 8.47 4.84 2.88
C LEU A 66 9.51 5.94 2.61
N PHE A 67 9.71 6.85 3.56
CA PHE A 67 10.72 7.90 3.45
C PHE A 67 12.14 7.30 3.39
N LEU A 68 12.47 6.34 4.26
CA LEU A 68 13.76 5.65 4.22
C LEU A 68 13.98 4.88 2.91
N MET A 69 12.95 4.20 2.41
CA MET A 69 12.98 3.50 1.12
C MET A 69 13.20 4.46 -0.05
N TYR A 70 12.65 5.68 0.02
CA TYR A 70 12.90 6.71 -0.98
C TYR A 70 14.35 7.22 -0.97
N LEU A 71 14.96 7.34 0.20
CA LEU A 71 16.33 7.85 0.36
C LEU A 71 17.41 6.81 0.01
N LEU A 72 17.08 5.53 0.10
CA LEU A 72 18.01 4.41 -0.07
C LEU A 72 17.77 3.71 -1.41
N PRO A 73 18.35 4.22 -2.52
CA PRO A 73 18.26 3.55 -3.82
C PRO A 73 18.92 2.17 -3.76
N GLY A 74 18.34 1.19 -4.45
CA GLY A 74 18.79 -0.21 -4.45
C GLY A 74 17.98 -1.14 -3.54
N LEU A 75 17.06 -0.61 -2.74
CA LEU A 75 16.11 -1.41 -1.96
C LEU A 75 14.93 -1.94 -2.80
N GLU A 76 14.67 -1.36 -3.97
CA GLU A 76 13.55 -1.71 -4.85
C GLU A 76 13.48 -3.22 -5.10
N PRO A 77 14.55 -3.91 -5.53
CA PRO A 77 14.47 -5.32 -5.92
C PRO A 77 14.21 -6.22 -4.71
N TRP A 78 14.82 -5.91 -3.57
CA TRP A 78 14.68 -6.70 -2.33
C TRP A 78 13.26 -6.63 -1.78
N VAL A 79 12.66 -5.43 -1.78
CA VAL A 79 11.28 -5.21 -1.34
C VAL A 79 10.31 -5.95 -2.26
N LEU A 80 10.53 -5.92 -3.57
CA LEU A 80 9.67 -6.61 -4.54
C LEU A 80 9.81 -8.14 -4.47
N VAL A 81 11.02 -8.68 -4.28
CA VAL A 81 11.23 -10.12 -4.06
C VAL A 81 10.54 -10.57 -2.76
N ALA A 82 10.67 -9.79 -1.69
CA ALA A 82 9.95 -10.06 -0.44
C ALA A 82 8.43 -10.08 -0.65
N ALA A 83 7.89 -9.20 -1.51
CA ALA A 83 6.49 -9.20 -1.87
C ALA A 83 6.06 -10.47 -2.62
N VAL A 84 6.86 -10.95 -3.57
CA VAL A 84 6.57 -12.18 -4.32
C VAL A 84 6.56 -13.40 -3.38
N ILE A 85 7.54 -13.47 -2.47
CA ILE A 85 7.59 -14.52 -1.44
C ILE A 85 6.35 -14.42 -0.55
N TRP A 86 6.01 -13.22 -0.08
CA TRP A 86 4.85 -12.99 0.77
C TRP A 86 3.55 -13.37 0.07
N TRP A 87 3.34 -12.99 -1.18
CA TRP A 87 2.15 -13.36 -1.94
C TRP A 87 2.04 -14.88 -2.13
N SER A 88 3.17 -15.57 -2.35
CA SER A 88 3.20 -17.03 -2.44
C SER A 88 2.77 -17.67 -1.10
N VAL A 89 3.28 -17.14 0.02
CA VAL A 89 2.86 -17.54 1.36
C VAL A 89 1.37 -17.25 1.55
N ALA A 90 0.90 -16.04 1.25
CA ALA A 90 -0.50 -15.63 1.39
C ALA A 90 -1.45 -16.54 0.59
N THR A 91 -1.08 -16.97 -0.61
CA THR A 91 -1.85 -17.96 -1.38
C THR A 91 -1.91 -19.30 -0.67
N PHE A 92 -0.78 -19.82 -0.17
CA PHE A 92 -0.76 -21.07 0.59
C PHE A 92 -1.65 -20.98 1.84
N LEU A 93 -1.51 -19.88 2.60
CA LEU A 93 -2.33 -19.57 3.76
C LEU A 93 -3.82 -19.64 3.41
N VAL A 94 -4.27 -18.96 2.34
CA VAL A 94 -5.68 -19.00 1.91
C VAL A 94 -6.15 -20.41 1.55
N LEU A 95 -5.32 -21.22 0.90
CA LEU A 95 -5.65 -22.60 0.51
C LEU A 95 -5.74 -23.56 1.71
N THR A 96 -4.99 -23.30 2.79
CA THR A 96 -5.00 -24.11 4.02
C THR A 96 -5.98 -23.61 5.09
N TYR A 97 -6.82 -22.63 4.75
CA TYR A 97 -7.88 -22.18 5.65
C TYR A 97 -8.91 -23.31 5.87
N PRO A 98 -9.38 -23.58 7.10
CA PRO A 98 -9.24 -22.78 8.33
C PRO A 98 -8.07 -23.13 9.27
N ASP A 99 -7.34 -24.22 9.04
CA ASP A 99 -6.33 -24.76 9.99
C ASP A 99 -5.18 -23.78 10.26
N SER A 100 -4.83 -22.96 9.28
CA SER A 100 -3.77 -21.97 9.39
C SER A 100 -4.19 -20.66 10.09
N SER A 101 -5.47 -20.49 10.43
CA SER A 101 -6.01 -19.25 11.03
C SER A 101 -5.41 -18.89 12.39
N SER A 102 -5.04 -19.90 13.20
CA SER A 102 -4.42 -19.69 14.52
C SER A 102 -3.07 -18.98 14.45
N HIS A 103 -2.33 -19.16 13.36
CA HIS A 103 -0.96 -18.66 13.19
C HIS A 103 -0.91 -17.17 12.85
N TRP A 104 -1.97 -16.61 12.25
CA TRP A 104 -2.02 -15.21 11.83
C TRP A 104 -3.13 -14.39 12.48
N ALA A 105 -3.94 -14.98 13.37
CA ALA A 105 -5.05 -14.29 14.02
C ALA A 105 -4.61 -13.12 14.92
N SER A 106 -3.35 -13.14 15.39
CA SER A 106 -2.82 -12.12 16.29
C SER A 106 -2.77 -10.72 15.64
N ALA A 107 -3.03 -9.70 16.45
CA ALA A 107 -2.99 -8.31 16.01
C ALA A 107 -1.60 -7.91 15.46
N ALA A 108 -0.53 -8.41 16.09
CA ALA A 108 0.84 -8.16 15.66
C ALA A 108 1.13 -8.78 14.29
N CYS A 109 0.73 -10.03 14.04
CA CYS A 109 0.87 -10.63 12.71
C CYS A 109 0.13 -9.82 11.65
N LYS A 110 -1.11 -9.38 11.92
CA LYS A 110 -1.86 -8.55 10.98
C LYS A 110 -1.16 -7.24 10.64
N LEU A 111 -0.46 -6.59 11.59
CA LEU A 111 0.35 -5.40 11.29
C LEU A 111 1.53 -5.73 10.38
N VAL A 112 2.25 -6.84 10.63
CA VAL A 112 3.36 -7.28 9.77
C VAL A 112 2.86 -7.58 8.36
N ILE A 113 1.72 -8.25 8.23
CA ILE A 113 1.06 -8.48 6.93
C ILE A 113 0.80 -7.15 6.22
N GLY A 114 0.32 -6.15 6.95
CA GLY A 114 0.11 -4.81 6.40
C GLY A 114 1.38 -4.20 5.83
N LEU A 115 2.52 -4.31 6.53
CA LEU A 115 3.81 -3.82 6.03
C LEU A 115 4.25 -4.55 4.74
N LEU A 116 4.09 -5.88 4.71
CA LEU A 116 4.43 -6.72 3.56
C LEU A 116 3.55 -6.48 2.33
N ILE A 117 2.40 -5.84 2.50
CA ILE A 117 1.51 -5.45 1.40
C ILE A 117 1.73 -3.98 1.01
N LEU A 118 1.78 -3.07 1.98
CA LEU A 118 1.78 -1.63 1.74
C LEU A 118 3.12 -1.11 1.22
N LEU A 119 4.25 -1.57 1.79
CA LEU A 119 5.57 -1.08 1.38
C LEU A 119 5.89 -1.48 -0.07
N PRO A 120 5.69 -2.74 -0.49
CA PRO A 120 5.96 -3.11 -1.89
C PRO A 120 4.97 -2.52 -2.88
N ALA A 121 3.72 -2.28 -2.48
CA ALA A 121 2.74 -1.61 -3.34
C ALA A 121 3.18 -0.18 -3.69
N TRP A 122 3.65 0.57 -2.69
CA TRP A 122 4.22 1.90 -2.92
C TRP A 122 5.47 1.83 -3.81
N GLN A 123 6.41 0.94 -3.48
CA GLN A 123 7.66 0.77 -4.21
C GLN A 123 7.42 0.41 -5.69
N GLY A 124 6.50 -0.52 -5.94
CA GLY A 124 6.15 -0.97 -7.29
C GLY A 124 5.56 0.16 -8.14
N LEU A 125 4.62 0.94 -7.59
CA LEU A 125 4.04 2.08 -8.32
C LEU A 125 5.07 3.17 -8.63
N VAL A 126 5.96 3.48 -7.68
CA VAL A 126 7.04 4.45 -7.89
C VAL A 126 8.03 3.95 -8.95
N LEU A 127 8.36 2.66 -8.94
CA LEU A 127 9.26 2.05 -9.93
C LEU A 127 8.65 2.04 -11.33
N ILE A 128 7.39 1.60 -11.47
CA ILE A 128 6.68 1.58 -12.77
C ILE A 128 6.62 2.99 -13.37
N LYS A 129 6.42 4.01 -12.54
CA LYS A 129 6.37 5.41 -12.98
C LYS A 129 7.70 5.89 -13.60
N GLN A 130 8.84 5.30 -13.22
CA GLN A 130 10.15 5.65 -13.76
C GLN A 130 10.41 5.01 -15.14
N TRP A 131 9.64 3.99 -15.52
CA TRP A 131 9.85 3.28 -16.78
C TRP A 131 9.30 4.06 -17.98
N PRO A 132 9.81 3.79 -19.19
CA PRO A 132 9.20 4.29 -20.42
C PRO A 132 7.72 3.90 -20.44
N LEU A 133 6.84 4.86 -20.76
CA LEU A 133 5.38 4.68 -20.72
C LEU A 133 4.79 4.41 -19.33
N GLY A 134 5.46 4.81 -18.24
CA GLY A 134 5.01 4.56 -16.87
C GLY A 134 3.54 4.90 -16.59
N ASN A 135 3.01 5.99 -17.16
CA ASN A 135 1.58 6.34 -17.03
C ASN A 135 0.65 5.26 -17.58
N TRP A 136 0.98 4.69 -18.74
CA TRP A 136 0.20 3.64 -19.39
C TRP A 136 0.34 2.31 -18.66
N LEU A 137 1.54 2.01 -18.14
CA LEU A 137 1.77 0.83 -17.32
C LEU A 137 0.95 0.89 -16.02
N ILE A 138 0.87 2.05 -15.36
CA ILE A 138 0.01 2.23 -14.18
C ILE A 138 -1.45 1.97 -14.54
N LEU A 139 -1.94 2.53 -15.65
CA LEU A 139 -3.31 2.27 -16.11
C LEU A 139 -3.57 0.78 -16.37
N SER A 140 -2.60 0.06 -16.96
CA SER A 140 -2.77 -1.37 -17.25
C SER A 140 -2.92 -2.25 -16.00
N VAL A 141 -2.46 -1.78 -14.84
CA VAL A 141 -2.65 -2.46 -13.56
C VAL A 141 -4.00 -2.14 -12.93
N MET A 142 -4.63 -1.03 -13.33
CA MET A 142 -5.87 -0.53 -12.72
C MET A 142 -7.16 -0.96 -13.46
N VAL A 143 -7.06 -1.43 -14.70
CA VAL A 143 -8.19 -1.84 -15.57
C VAL A 143 -8.20 -3.34 -15.69
#